data_AF-A0A3B0RT31-F1
#
_entry.id   AF-A0A3B0RT31-F1
#
_cell.length_a   1.000
_cell.length_b   1.000
_cell.length_c   1.000
_cell.angle_alpha   90.00
_cell.angle_beta   90.00
_cell.angle_gamma   90.00
#
_symmetry.space_group_name_H-M   'P 1'
#
loop_
_entity.id
_entity.type
_entity.pdbx_description
1 polymer ?
#
loop_
_entity_poly.entity_id
_entity_poly.type
_entity_poly.pdbx_seq_one_letter_code
_entity_poly.pdbx_strand_id
1 'polypeptide(L)'
;MTALLTTPADQSAAFADLALPAIAQTASGRHWRLREADGREALAMAQQGEIEPLLARVLVARGVSCENAAAYLKPTLRGSLPDPYCLKDMEAATSRITGAIIAG
;
A
#
# COMPACT_ATOMS: atom_id res chain seq x y z
N MET A 1 -7.17 34.68 -20.54
CA MET A 1 -6.66 35.35 -19.32
C MET A 1 -7.89 35.73 -18.51
N THR A 2 -8.29 34.99 -17.48
CA THR A 2 -7.51 34.67 -16.27
C THR A 2 -8.01 33.34 -15.69
N ALA A 3 -7.08 32.45 -15.37
CA ALA A 3 -7.37 31.10 -14.91
C ALA A 3 -7.89 31.07 -13.46
N LEU A 4 -8.91 30.23 -13.26
CA LEU A 4 -9.46 29.81 -11.97
C LEU A 4 -8.35 29.14 -11.14
N LEU A 5 -7.94 29.76 -10.02
CA LEU A 5 -7.32 29.03 -8.93
C LEU A 5 -8.45 28.65 -7.96
N THR A 6 -9.11 27.55 -8.27
CA THR A 6 -9.85 26.77 -7.27
C THR A 6 -8.82 26.31 -6.25
N THR A 7 -8.83 26.92 -5.07
CA THR A 7 -8.23 26.37 -3.86
C THR A 7 -8.63 24.89 -3.78
N PRO A 8 -7.73 23.91 -3.77
CA PRO A 8 -8.15 22.54 -3.52
C PRO A 8 -8.77 22.55 -2.12
N ALA A 9 -10.06 22.25 -2.06
CA ALA A 9 -10.80 22.10 -0.83
C ALA A 9 -9.97 21.22 0.12
N ASP A 10 -10.01 21.58 1.39
CA ASP A 10 -9.50 20.80 2.50
C ASP A 10 -10.16 19.40 2.49
N GLN A 11 -9.57 18.47 1.71
CA GLN A 11 -10.03 17.10 1.55
C GLN A 11 -9.68 16.22 2.77
N SER A 12 -8.93 16.78 3.73
CA SER A 12 -8.53 16.07 4.96
C SER A 12 -9.72 15.73 5.86
N ALA A 13 -10.77 16.56 5.85
CA ALA A 13 -12.00 16.34 6.59
C ALA A 13 -13.02 15.45 5.86
N ALA A 14 -12.93 15.31 4.53
CA ALA A 14 -14.02 14.76 3.71
C ALA A 14 -14.26 13.26 3.88
N PHE A 15 -13.29 12.51 4.43
CA PHE A 15 -13.37 11.04 4.48
C PHE A 15 -13.41 10.46 5.90
N ALA A 16 -13.33 11.29 6.95
CA ALA A 16 -13.34 10.83 8.34
C ALA A 16 -14.62 10.05 8.70
N ASP A 17 -15.75 10.42 8.08
CA ASP A 17 -17.09 9.86 8.32
C ASP A 17 -17.67 9.15 7.09
N LEU A 18 -16.86 8.41 6.32
CA LEU A 18 -17.38 7.66 5.18
C LEU A 18 -18.22 6.44 5.65
N ALA A 19 -19.39 6.70 6.22
CA ALA A 19 -20.44 5.72 6.44
C ALA A 19 -20.85 5.20 5.07
N LEU A 20 -20.46 3.96 4.77
CA LEU A 20 -20.90 3.32 3.54
C LEU A 20 -22.43 3.23 3.58
N PRO A 21 -23.13 3.56 2.47
CA PRO A 21 -24.57 3.36 2.40
C PRO A 21 -24.91 1.89 2.69
N ALA A 22 -26.12 1.63 3.18
CA ALA A 22 -26.58 0.25 3.40
C ALA A 22 -26.48 -0.55 2.09
N ILE A 23 -25.49 -1.43 2.01
CA ILE A 23 -25.27 -2.27 0.83
C ILE A 23 -26.35 -3.35 0.82
N ALA A 24 -27.17 -3.35 -0.23
CA ALA A 24 -28.18 -4.39 -0.47
C ALA A 24 -27.52 -5.78 -0.50
N GLN A 25 -28.30 -6.85 -0.24
CA GLN A 25 -27.77 -8.22 -0.25
C GLN A 25 -27.03 -8.50 -1.56
N THR A 26 -25.76 -8.86 -1.44
CA THR A 26 -24.93 -9.19 -2.60
C THR A 26 -25.39 -10.52 -3.20
N ALA A 27 -25.37 -10.64 -4.52
CA ALA A 27 -25.75 -11.87 -5.23
C ALA A 27 -24.97 -13.12 -4.78
N SER A 28 -23.75 -12.95 -4.26
CA SER A 28 -22.89 -14.02 -3.76
C SER A 28 -22.98 -14.26 -2.24
N GLY A 29 -23.83 -13.51 -1.52
CA GLY A 29 -23.88 -13.52 -0.04
C GLY A 29 -22.63 -12.95 0.67
N ARG A 30 -21.71 -12.31 -0.07
CA ARG A 30 -20.47 -11.71 0.47
C ARG A 30 -20.60 -10.20 0.64
N HIS A 31 -20.48 -9.72 1.87
CA HIS A 31 -20.56 -8.29 2.17
C HIS A 31 -19.25 -7.55 1.85
N TRP A 32 -19.37 -6.35 1.29
CA TRP A 32 -18.26 -5.42 1.18
C TRP A 32 -18.08 -4.72 2.52
N ARG A 33 -16.86 -4.69 3.01
CA ARG A 33 -16.51 -4.02 4.27
C ARG A 33 -15.31 -3.12 4.03
N LEU A 34 -15.40 -1.89 4.53
CA LEU A 34 -14.24 -1.03 4.61
C LEU A 34 -13.32 -1.55 5.71
N ARG A 35 -12.02 -1.61 5.44
CA ARG A 35 -11.05 -1.91 6.48
C ARG A 35 -10.88 -0.68 7.37
N GLU A 36 -10.95 -0.89 8.68
CA GLU A 36 -10.74 0.18 9.65
C GLU A 36 -9.27 0.64 9.64
N ALA A 37 -9.07 1.93 9.91
CA ALA A 37 -7.77 2.57 10.04
C ALA A 37 -7.88 3.59 11.18
N ASP A 38 -6.83 3.72 11.99
CA ASP A 38 -6.78 4.77 13.00
C ASP A 38 -6.68 6.13 12.30
N GLY A 39 -7.71 6.97 12.47
CA GLY A 39 -7.75 8.30 11.89
C GLY A 39 -6.66 9.23 12.40
N ARG A 40 -6.18 9.04 13.64
CA ARG A 40 -5.07 9.82 14.21
C ARG A 40 -3.75 9.45 13.57
N GLU A 41 -3.50 8.16 13.40
CA GLU A 41 -2.30 7.66 12.72
C GLU A 41 -2.28 8.10 11.25
N ALA A 42 -3.42 8.01 10.56
CA ALA A 42 -3.53 8.45 9.18
C ALA A 42 -3.32 9.96 9.01
N LEU A 43 -3.84 10.77 9.93
CA LEU A 43 -3.64 12.21 9.94
C LEU A 43 -2.17 12.56 10.20
N ALA A 44 -1.53 11.90 11.18
CA ALA A 44 -0.12 12.09 11.44
C ALA A 44 0.74 11.73 10.21
N MET A 45 0.44 10.61 9.54
CA MET A 45 1.12 10.19 8.32
C MET A 45 0.93 11.19 7.17
N ALA A 46 -0.28 11.74 7.00
CA ALA A 46 -0.54 12.75 5.98
C ALA A 46 0.28 14.03 6.20
N GLN A 47 0.40 14.47 7.46
CA GLN A 47 1.14 15.68 7.84
C GLN A 47 2.67 15.47 7.78
N GLN A 48 3.17 14.37 8.33
CA GLN A 48 4.60 14.10 8.47
C GLN A 48 5.23 13.54 7.18
N GLY A 49 4.50 12.68 6.48
CA GLY A 49 4.97 12.02 5.27
C GLY A 49 4.69 12.80 3.99
N GLU A 50 4.04 13.95 4.07
CA GLU A 50 3.53 14.72 2.91
C GLU A 50 2.69 13.84 1.96
N ILE A 51 1.94 12.90 2.54
CA ILE A 51 1.09 11.95 1.81
C ILE A 51 -0.33 12.48 1.76
N GLU A 52 -0.98 12.33 0.61
CA GLU A 52 -2.38 12.72 0.47
C GLU A 52 -3.26 11.97 1.52
N PRO A 53 -4.20 12.64 2.21
CA PRO A 53 -4.95 12.08 3.32
C PRO A 53 -5.67 10.75 3.05
N LEU A 54 -6.29 10.58 1.89
CA LEU A 54 -6.93 9.32 1.52
C LEU A 54 -5.89 8.20 1.36
N LEU A 55 -4.78 8.48 0.70
CA LEU A 55 -3.67 7.53 0.57
C LEU A 55 -3.08 7.15 1.94
N ALA A 56 -2.89 8.12 2.85
CA ALA A 56 -2.41 7.87 4.20
C ALA A 56 -3.34 6.93 4.98
N ARG A 57 -4.67 7.14 4.91
CA ARG A 57 -5.65 6.21 5.50
C ARG A 57 -5.56 4.80 4.95
N VAL A 58 -5.38 4.68 3.63
CA VAL A 58 -5.22 3.36 2.99
C VAL A 58 -3.93 2.67 3.43
N LEU A 59 -2.84 3.42 3.61
CA LEU A 59 -1.57 2.87 4.10
C LEU A 59 -1.66 2.41 5.56
N VAL A 60 -2.30 3.20 6.43
CA VAL A 60 -2.59 2.81 7.82
C VAL A 60 -3.48 1.57 7.87
N ALA A 61 -4.54 1.51 7.05
CA ALA A 61 -5.39 0.31 6.94
C ALA A 61 -4.58 -0.94 6.50
N ARG A 62 -3.45 -0.76 5.81
CA ARG A 62 -2.55 -1.84 5.39
C ARG A 62 -1.49 -2.18 6.44
N GLY A 63 -1.43 -1.48 7.57
CA GLY A 63 -0.43 -1.65 8.60
C GLY A 63 0.94 -1.10 8.21
N VAL A 64 0.99 -0.13 7.29
CA VAL A 64 2.22 0.54 6.89
C VAL A 64 2.44 1.72 7.84
N SER A 65 3.59 1.76 8.51
CA SER A 65 3.94 2.89 9.38
C SER A 65 4.40 4.11 8.57
N CYS A 66 4.41 5.29 9.19
CA CYS A 66 4.84 6.52 8.53
C CYS A 66 6.30 6.42 8.02
N GLU A 67 7.18 5.77 8.79
CA GLU A 67 8.59 5.57 8.45
C GLU A 67 8.75 4.68 7.22
N ASN A 68 7.87 3.68 7.08
CA ASN A 68 7.92 2.70 5.99
C ASN A 68 7.15 3.15 4.74
N ALA A 69 6.36 4.23 4.83
CA ALA A 69 5.46 4.65 3.76
C ALA A 69 6.20 4.98 2.45
N ALA A 70 7.36 5.64 2.52
CA ALA A 70 8.16 5.97 1.34
C ALA A 70 8.68 4.71 0.63
N ALA A 71 9.24 3.77 1.38
CA ALA A 71 9.73 2.49 0.85
C ALA A 71 8.60 1.63 0.29
N TYR A 72 7.42 1.68 0.92
CA TYR A 72 6.22 0.97 0.48
C TYR A 72 5.67 1.53 -0.85
N LEU A 73 5.65 2.85 -1.02
CA LEU A 73 5.13 3.51 -2.22
C LEU A 73 6.10 3.43 -3.40
N LYS A 74 7.41 3.40 -3.13
CA LYS A 74 8.47 3.34 -4.15
C LYS A 74 9.45 2.20 -3.84
N PRO A 75 8.98 0.93 -3.87
CA PRO A 75 9.86 -0.20 -3.57
C PRO A 75 10.91 -0.34 -4.66
N THR A 76 12.15 -0.60 -4.26
CA THR A 76 13.22 -0.99 -5.18
C THR A 76 13.46 -2.48 -5.06
N LEU A 77 13.82 -3.14 -6.16
CA LEU A 77 14.16 -4.57 -6.14
C LEU A 77 15.29 -4.84 -5.14
N ARG A 78 16.38 -4.05 -5.20
CA ARG A 78 17.53 -4.21 -4.32
C ARG A 78 17.18 -4.03 -2.84
N GLY A 79 16.30 -3.11 -2.49
CA GLY A 79 15.91 -2.86 -1.10
C GLY A 79 14.87 -3.83 -0.55
N SER A 80 14.13 -4.53 -1.42
CA SER A 80 13.02 -5.40 -1.01
C SER A 80 13.37 -6.89 -1.03
N LEU A 81 14.40 -7.29 -1.78
CA LEU A 81 14.81 -8.68 -1.87
C LEU A 81 15.84 -9.02 -0.78
N PRO A 82 15.56 -10.02 0.08
CA PRO A 82 16.59 -10.61 0.94
C PRO A 82 17.59 -11.41 0.11
N ASP A 83 18.65 -11.91 0.76
CA ASP A 83 19.59 -12.86 0.13
C ASP A 83 18.81 -14.03 -0.50
N PRO A 84 18.90 -14.27 -1.82
CA PRO A 84 18.18 -15.34 -2.49
C PRO A 84 18.43 -16.72 -1.87
N TYR A 85 19.61 -16.95 -1.29
CA TYR A 85 19.94 -18.23 -0.65
C TYR A 85 19.14 -18.51 0.63
N CYS A 86 18.41 -17.52 1.17
CA CYS A 86 17.44 -17.77 2.24
C CYS A 86 16.18 -18.50 1.74
N LEU A 87 15.92 -18.51 0.44
CA LEU A 87 14.77 -19.19 -0.15
C LEU A 87 15.00 -20.70 -0.12
N LYS A 88 13.95 -21.43 0.25
CA LYS A 88 13.98 -22.89 0.34
C LYS A 88 14.46 -23.49 -0.99
N ASP A 89 15.46 -24.36 -0.90
CA ASP A 89 16.07 -25.11 -2.02
C ASP A 89 16.72 -24.23 -3.12
N MET A 90 17.02 -22.96 -2.83
CA MET A 90 17.60 -22.04 -3.84
C MET A 90 18.95 -22.54 -4.39
N GLU A 91 19.82 -23.06 -3.52
CA GLU A 91 21.12 -23.58 -3.92
C GLU A 91 20.95 -24.77 -4.88
N ALA A 92 20.18 -25.79 -4.49
CA ALA A 92 19.92 -26.96 -5.31
C ALA A 92 19.27 -26.61 -6.66
N ALA A 93 18.31 -25.67 -6.66
CA ALA A 93 17.67 -25.20 -7.88
C ALA A 93 18.67 -24.51 -8.82
N THR A 94 19.52 -23.63 -8.27
CA THR A 94 20.53 -22.90 -9.04
C THR A 94 21.57 -23.87 -9.60
N SER A 95 22.13 -24.77 -8.78
CA SER A 95 23.10 -25.77 -9.22
C SER A 95 22.56 -26.67 -10.34
N ARG A 96 21.29 -27.08 -10.26
CA ARG A 96 20.66 -27.90 -11.29
C ARG A 96 20.56 -27.15 -12.63
N ILE A 97 20.12 -25.90 -12.60
CA ILE A 97 19.98 -25.06 -13.80
C ILE A 97 21.36 -24.78 -14.41
N THR A 98 22.30 -24.32 -13.59
CA THR A 98 23.67 -24.04 -14.03
C THR A 98 24.36 -25.30 -14.57
N GLY A 99 24.15 -26.45 -13.93
CA GLY A 99 24.66 -27.73 -14.41
C GLY A 99 24.12 -28.10 -15.79
N ALA A 100 22.82 -27.93 -16.04
CA ALA A 100 22.23 -28.15 -17.37
C ALA A 100 22.78 -27.19 -18.42
N ILE A 101 22.90 -25.90 -18.10
CA ILE A 101 23.47 -24.90 -19.02
C ILE A 101 24.92 -25.22 -19.40
N ILE A 102 25.72 -25.67 -18.43
CA ILE A 102 27.13 -26.02 -18.65
C ILE A 102 27.27 -27.34 -19.43
N ALA A 103 26.37 -28.30 -19.21
CA ALA A 103 26.40 -29.61 -19.88
C ALA A 103 25.93 -29.56 -21.35
N GLY A 104 25.11 -28.58 -21.72
CA GLY A 104 24.49 -28.45 -23.06
C GLY A 104 23.20 -29.23 -23.20
#